data_AF-A0A945YWX1-F1
#
_entry.id   AF-A0A945YWX1-F1
#
_cell.length_a   1.000
_cell.length_b   1.000
_cell.length_c   1.000
_cell.angle_alpha   90.00
_cell.angle_beta   90.00
_cell.angle_gamma   90.00
#
_symmetry.space_group_name_H-M   'P 1'
#
loop_
_entity.id
_entity.type
_entity.pdbx_description
1 polymer ?
#
loop_
_entity_poly.entity_id
_entity_poly.type
_entity_poly.pdbx_seq_one_letter_code
_entity_poly.pdbx_strand_id
1 'polypeptide(L)'
;MRKIFIIVALISCTSFFLQCSSLKSADAKTYAEHGPVGKTGLVAASVITSAGYLPFKAVYAVLGGVTSGLTYSVTAGKEAEAAHRIATRAFTGDWYIHPNILMSHEVLNFNGPDDVSP
;
A
#
# COMPACT_ATOMS: atom_id res chain seq x y z
N MET A 1 -3.70 21.11 32.46
CA MET A 1 -3.68 20.09 31.40
C MET A 1 -4.10 20.63 30.02
N ARG A 2 -5.28 21.29 29.86
CA ARG A 2 -5.74 21.87 28.57
C ARG A 2 -4.72 22.77 27.85
N LYS A 3 -4.02 23.65 28.59
CA LYS A 3 -3.03 24.58 28.01
C LYS A 3 -1.78 23.87 27.49
N ILE A 4 -1.39 22.75 28.09
CA ILE A 4 -0.21 21.96 27.70
C ILE A 4 -0.49 21.24 26.37
N PHE A 5 -1.68 20.64 26.22
CA PHE A 5 -2.10 20.02 24.96
C PHE A 5 -2.12 21.00 23.78
N ILE A 6 -2.59 22.24 24.00
CA ILE A 6 -2.63 23.27 22.96
C ILE A 6 -1.20 23.68 22.54
N ILE A 7 -0.28 23.81 23.50
CA ILE A 7 1.12 24.15 23.22
C ILE A 7 1.81 23.02 22.44
N VAL A 8 1.61 21.76 22.83
CA VAL A 8 2.17 20.60 22.11
C VAL A 8 1.61 20.50 20.69
N ALA A 9 0.31 20.73 20.50
CA ALA A 9 -0.31 20.73 19.18
C ALA A 9 0.24 21.86 18.29
N LEU A 10 0.46 23.06 18.84
CA LEU A 10 1.06 24.19 18.11
C LEU A 10 2.50 23.93 17.71
N ILE A 11 3.32 23.35 18.60
CA ILE A 11 4.72 22.98 18.30
C ILE A 11 4.77 21.89 17.22
N SER A 12 3.89 20.88 17.30
CA SER A 12 3.78 19.85 16.27
C SER A 12 3.37 20.45 14.91
N CYS A 13 2.44 21.41 14.93
CA CYS A 13 1.94 22.09 13.74
C CYS A 13 3.05 22.93 13.08
N THR A 14 3.77 23.75 13.83
CA THR A 14 4.86 24.59 13.28
C THR A 14 6.03 23.75 12.77
N SER A 15 6.34 22.63 13.44
CA SER A 15 7.36 21.68 12.99
C SER A 15 7.00 21.05 11.64
N PHE A 16 5.74 20.69 11.46
CA PHE A 16 5.22 20.11 10.21
C PHE A 16 5.25 21.11 9.04
N PHE A 17 4.92 22.39 9.31
CA PHE A 17 4.97 23.44 8.29
C PHE A 17 6.41 23.84 7.88
N LEU A 18 7.37 23.81 8.81
CA LEU A 18 8.79 24.11 8.54
C LEU A 18 9.48 23.04 7.68
N GLN A 19 9.01 21.78 7.73
CA GLN A 19 9.57 20.68 6.93
C GLN A 19 9.11 20.72 5.45
N CYS A 20 7.94 21.33 5.18
CA CYS A 20 7.36 21.37 3.84
C CYS A 20 8.08 22.36 2.89
N SER A 21 8.71 23.40 3.42
CA SER A 21 9.37 24.46 2.63
C SER A 21 10.77 24.10 2.12
N SER A 22 11.34 22.95 2.53
CA SER A 22 12.69 22.51 2.15
C SER A 22 12.71 21.32 1.20
N LEU A 23 11.62 21.06 0.47
CA LEU A 23 11.60 20.06 -0.60
C LEU A 23 12.43 20.59 -1.78
N LYS A 24 13.75 20.41 -1.68
CA LYS A 24 14.67 20.55 -2.80
C LYS A 24 14.18 19.57 -3.87
N SER A 25 13.92 20.05 -5.08
CA SER A 25 13.54 19.21 -6.21
C SER A 25 14.65 18.18 -6.42
N ALA A 26 14.43 16.98 -5.91
CA ALA A 26 15.36 15.88 -6.00
C ALA A 26 15.07 15.15 -7.30
N ASP A 27 16.12 14.98 -8.10
CA ASP A 27 16.11 14.05 -9.23
C ASP A 27 15.65 12.68 -8.71
N ALA A 28 14.50 12.21 -9.22
CA ALA A 28 13.87 10.99 -8.74
C ALA A 28 14.66 9.80 -9.26
N LYS A 29 15.58 9.31 -8.43
CA LYS A 29 16.43 8.15 -8.72
C LYS A 29 15.70 6.85 -8.45
N THR A 30 15.99 5.83 -9.26
CA THR A 30 15.48 4.48 -8.99
C THR A 30 16.24 3.84 -7.84
N TYR A 31 15.65 2.85 -7.16
CA TYR A 31 16.31 2.12 -6.08
C TYR A 31 17.71 1.62 -6.47
N ALA A 32 17.88 1.20 -7.73
CA ALA A 32 19.15 0.68 -8.22
C ALA A 32 20.28 1.74 -8.24
N GLU A 33 19.92 3.02 -8.43
CA GLU A 33 20.84 4.16 -8.59
C GLU A 33 21.28 4.78 -7.25
N HIS A 34 20.66 4.38 -6.14
CA HIS A 34 21.09 4.83 -4.81
C HIS A 34 22.38 4.16 -4.37
N GLY A 35 23.24 4.90 -3.65
CA GLY A 35 24.40 4.33 -2.97
C GLY A 35 23.99 3.38 -1.82
N PRO A 36 24.94 2.62 -1.23
CA PRO A 36 24.64 1.59 -0.23
C PRO A 36 23.80 2.07 0.96
N VAL A 37 24.08 3.27 1.47
CA VAL A 37 23.33 3.89 2.57
C VAL A 37 21.89 4.19 2.16
N GLY A 38 21.69 4.73 0.95
CA GLY A 38 20.35 5.03 0.42
C GLY A 38 19.52 3.77 0.22
N LYS A 39 20.11 2.71 -0.34
CA LYS A 39 19.43 1.41 -0.50
C LYS A 39 18.99 0.83 0.84
N THR A 40 19.85 0.89 1.84
CA THR A 40 19.54 0.38 3.19
C THR A 40 18.36 1.13 3.81
N GLY A 41 18.35 2.46 3.70
CA GLY A 41 17.23 3.28 4.19
C GLY A 41 15.92 2.95 3.47
N LEU A 42 15.96 2.78 2.14
CA LEU A 42 14.78 2.43 1.35
C LEU A 42 14.25 1.02 1.65
N VAL A 43 15.14 0.05 1.89
CA VAL A 43 14.74 -1.30 2.32
C VAL A 43 14.10 -1.25 3.71
N ALA A 44 14.68 -0.51 4.66
CA ALA A 44 14.07 -0.35 5.98
C ALA A 44 12.69 0.31 5.89
N ALA A 45 12.55 1.37 5.09
CA ALA A 45 11.26 2.02 4.84
C ALA A 45 10.25 1.08 4.18
N SER A 46 10.69 0.27 3.21
CA SER A 46 9.90 -0.76 2.53
C SER A 46 9.37 -1.80 3.54
N VAL A 47 10.21 -2.29 4.43
CA VAL A 47 9.80 -3.28 5.46
C VAL A 47 8.79 -2.68 6.43
N ILE A 48 9.06 -1.49 6.97
CA ILE A 48 8.16 -0.83 7.93
C ILE A 48 6.80 -0.54 7.29
N THR A 49 6.80 -0.01 6.06
CA THR A 49 5.57 0.29 5.32
C THR A 49 4.82 -1.01 4.99
N SER A 50 5.52 -2.06 4.57
CA SER A 50 4.94 -3.37 4.30
C SER A 50 4.31 -4.00 5.53
N ALA A 51 4.96 -3.88 6.70
CA ALA A 51 4.43 -4.39 7.96
C ALA A 51 3.09 -3.73 8.34
N GLY A 52 2.96 -2.42 8.08
CA GLY A 52 1.70 -1.71 8.25
C GLY A 52 0.66 -2.07 7.18
N TYR A 53 1.08 -2.23 5.93
CA TYR A 53 0.22 -2.51 4.77
C TYR A 53 -0.38 -3.93 4.78
N LEU A 54 0.41 -4.93 5.14
CA LEU A 54 0.07 -6.35 5.06
C LEU A 54 -1.24 -6.71 5.80
N PRO A 55 -1.48 -6.27 7.05
CA PRO A 55 -2.75 -6.51 7.74
C PRO A 55 -3.98 -6.00 6.96
N PHE A 56 -3.90 -4.81 6.36
CA PHE A 56 -5.01 -4.25 5.58
C PHE A 56 -5.27 -5.07 4.32
N LYS A 57 -4.19 -5.45 3.61
CA LYS A 57 -4.28 -6.30 2.43
C LYS A 57 -4.83 -7.69 2.77
N ALA A 58 -4.45 -8.26 3.91
CA ALA A 58 -4.98 -9.52 4.40
C ALA A 58 -6.48 -9.45 4.71
N VAL A 59 -6.95 -8.39 5.39
CA VAL A 59 -8.38 -8.19 5.64
C VAL A 59 -9.14 -8.06 4.31
N TYR A 60 -8.63 -7.29 3.35
CA TYR A 60 -9.22 -7.18 2.02
C TYR A 60 -9.31 -8.53 1.30
N ALA A 61 -8.23 -9.32 1.34
CA ALA A 61 -8.19 -10.66 0.76
C ALA A 61 -9.23 -11.60 1.38
N VAL A 62 -9.38 -11.60 2.71
CA VAL A 62 -10.39 -12.38 3.43
C VAL A 62 -11.80 -11.96 3.02
N LEU A 63 -12.09 -10.66 3.00
CA LEU A 63 -13.40 -10.16 2.59
C LEU A 63 -13.72 -10.51 1.13
N GLY A 64 -12.73 -10.41 0.24
CA GLY A 64 -12.86 -10.81 -1.15
C GLY A 64 -13.10 -12.32 -1.30
N GLY A 65 -12.41 -13.15 -0.52
CA GLY A 65 -12.64 -14.60 -0.48
C GLY A 65 -14.06 -14.97 -0.02
N VAL A 66 -14.55 -14.34 1.05
CA VAL A 66 -15.94 -14.53 1.51
C VAL A 66 -16.92 -14.09 0.42
N THR A 67 -16.71 -12.92 -0.17
CA THR A 67 -17.59 -12.38 -1.22
C THR A 67 -17.62 -13.29 -2.44
N SER A 68 -16.45 -13.76 -2.90
CA SER A 68 -16.30 -14.72 -4.00
C SER A 68 -17.05 -16.03 -3.71
N GLY A 69 -16.86 -16.61 -2.52
CA GLY A 69 -17.55 -17.84 -2.11
C GLY A 69 -19.07 -17.66 -2.02
N LEU A 70 -19.55 -16.51 -1.55
CA LEU A 70 -20.97 -16.16 -1.54
C LEU A 70 -21.53 -16.03 -2.96
N THR A 71 -20.82 -15.33 -3.86
CA THR A 71 -21.22 -15.22 -5.27
C THR A 71 -21.32 -16.60 -5.93
N TYR A 72 -20.34 -17.47 -5.71
CA TYR A 72 -20.38 -18.83 -6.26
C TYR A 72 -21.55 -19.65 -5.70
N SER A 73 -21.75 -19.65 -4.39
CA SER A 73 -22.76 -20.47 -3.72
C SER A 73 -24.20 -20.00 -3.97
N VAL A 74 -24.47 -18.69 -3.85
CA VAL A 74 -25.81 -18.12 -4.06
C VAL A 74 -26.28 -18.27 -5.50
N THR A 75 -25.36 -18.22 -6.46
CA THR A 75 -25.69 -18.39 -7.89
C THR A 75 -25.71 -19.85 -8.33
N ALA A 76 -25.49 -20.79 -7.40
CA ALA A 76 -25.33 -22.21 -7.68
C ALA A 76 -24.29 -22.48 -8.79
N GLY A 77 -23.19 -21.72 -8.78
CA GLY A 77 -22.10 -21.82 -9.75
C GLY A 77 -22.36 -21.18 -11.12
N LYS A 78 -23.54 -20.59 -11.37
CA LYS A 78 -23.84 -19.91 -12.65
C LYS A 78 -22.92 -18.71 -12.90
N GLU A 79 -22.51 -18.02 -11.85
CA GLU A 79 -21.61 -16.86 -11.91
C GLU A 79 -20.19 -17.22 -11.41
N ALA A 80 -19.69 -18.40 -11.79
CA ALA A 80 -18.37 -18.88 -11.38
C ALA A 80 -17.23 -17.96 -11.84
N GLU A 81 -17.34 -17.38 -13.04
CA GLU A 81 -16.36 -16.44 -13.56
C GLU A 81 -16.33 -15.13 -12.74
N ALA A 82 -17.50 -14.63 -12.33
CA ALA A 82 -17.58 -13.46 -11.46
C ALA A 82 -16.98 -13.73 -10.08
N ALA A 83 -17.29 -14.89 -9.48
CA ALA A 83 -16.67 -15.33 -8.24
C ALA A 83 -15.14 -15.43 -8.38
N HIS A 84 -14.65 -16.03 -9.47
CA HIS A 84 -13.22 -16.15 -9.73
C HIS A 84 -12.55 -14.78 -9.87
N ARG A 85 -13.13 -13.85 -10.64
CA ARG A 85 -12.63 -12.48 -10.76
C ARG A 85 -12.52 -11.77 -9.42
N ILE A 86 -13.53 -11.91 -8.54
CA ILE A 86 -13.49 -11.33 -7.19
C ILE A 86 -12.30 -11.91 -6.40
N ALA A 87 -12.11 -13.22 -6.43
CA ALA A 87 -11.01 -13.88 -5.74
C ALA A 87 -9.65 -13.42 -6.30
N THR A 88 -9.47 -13.42 -7.62
CA THR A 88 -8.24 -12.98 -8.28
C THR A 88 -7.90 -11.54 -7.90
N ARG A 89 -8.87 -10.62 -7.95
CA ARG A 89 -8.69 -9.22 -7.54
C ARG A 89 -8.29 -9.07 -6.08
N ALA A 90 -8.84 -9.90 -5.20
CA ALA A 90 -8.59 -9.84 -3.77
C ALA A 90 -7.21 -10.40 -3.37
N PHE A 91 -6.87 -11.60 -3.88
CA PHE A 91 -5.69 -12.36 -3.49
C PHE A 91 -4.42 -12.03 -4.28
N THR A 92 -4.55 -11.42 -5.46
CA THR A 92 -3.39 -11.00 -6.27
C THR A 92 -3.12 -9.50 -6.14
N GLY A 93 -2.16 -8.99 -6.90
CA GLY A 93 -1.56 -7.67 -6.69
C GLY A 93 -0.34 -7.73 -5.75
N ASP A 94 0.13 -6.57 -5.31
CA ASP A 94 1.34 -6.44 -4.51
C ASP A 94 1.07 -6.81 -3.05
N TRP A 95 1.84 -7.77 -2.52
CA TRP A 95 1.77 -8.17 -1.11
C TRP A 95 2.83 -7.50 -0.24
N TYR A 96 3.79 -6.82 -0.84
CA TYR A 96 4.81 -6.06 -0.14
C TYR A 96 5.10 -4.77 -0.91
N ILE A 97 5.55 -3.75 -0.19
CA ILE A 97 5.85 -2.45 -0.77
C ILE A 97 7.31 -2.45 -1.22
N HIS A 98 7.55 -2.64 -2.52
CA HIS A 98 8.89 -2.58 -3.09
C HIS A 98 9.49 -1.15 -2.98
N PRO A 99 10.81 -0.99 -2.78
CA PRO A 99 11.44 0.34 -2.70
C PRO A 99 11.12 1.28 -3.87
N ASN A 100 10.96 0.77 -5.09
CA ASN A 100 10.60 1.61 -6.25
C ASN A 100 9.19 2.19 -6.15
N ILE A 101 8.28 1.55 -5.40
CA ILE A 101 6.95 2.09 -5.12
C ILE A 101 7.06 3.33 -4.23
N LEU A 102 7.96 3.30 -3.23
CA LEU A 102 8.23 4.45 -2.36
C LEU A 102 8.88 5.61 -3.12
N MET A 103 9.60 5.30 -4.19
CA MET A 103 10.26 6.27 -5.08
C MET A 103 9.37 6.72 -6.24
N SER A 104 8.09 6.31 -6.28
CA SER A 104 7.14 6.64 -7.35
C SER A 104 7.58 6.20 -8.75
N HIS A 105 8.40 5.15 -8.85
CA HIS A 105 8.83 4.55 -10.11
C HIS A 105 8.03 3.31 -10.48
N GLU A 106 7.43 2.67 -9.49
CA GLU A 106 6.45 1.60 -9.65
C GLU A 106 5.14 2.06 -9.01
N VAL A 107 4.02 1.66 -9.60
CA VAL A 107 2.69 1.90 -9.02
C VAL A 107 2.37 0.74 -8.09
N LEU A 108 1.82 1.06 -6.91
CA LEU A 108 1.29 0.05 -6.01
C LEU A 108 -0.02 -0.52 -6.56
N ASN A 109 -0.04 -1.81 -6.91
CA ASN A 109 -1.24 -2.52 -7.34
C ASN A 109 -1.89 -3.19 -6.13
N PHE A 110 -2.79 -2.46 -5.46
CA PHE A 110 -3.50 -3.01 -4.30
C PHE A 110 -4.41 -4.17 -4.68
N ASN A 111 -5.01 -4.17 -5.86
CA ASN A 111 -5.85 -5.22 -6.37
C ASN A 111 -5.16 -5.95 -7.53
N GLY A 112 -5.60 -7.19 -7.73
CA GLY A 112 -5.22 -7.98 -8.90
C GLY A 112 -5.64 -7.34 -10.23
N PRO A 113 -5.04 -7.80 -11.34
CA PRO A 113 -5.42 -7.37 -12.68
C PRO A 113 -6.91 -7.67 -12.98
N ASP A 114 -7.47 -6.88 -13.90
CA ASP A 114 -8.85 -7.04 -14.40
C ASP A 114 -8.98 -8.16 -15.44
N ASP A 115 -7.87 -8.58 -16.02
CA ASP A 115 -7.74 -9.64 -17.01
C ASP A 115 -7.62 -11.00 -16.29
N VAL A 116 -8.65 -11.82 -16.46
CA VAL A 116 -8.59 -13.28 -16.27
C VAL A 116 -8.49 -13.90 -17.65
N SER A 117 -7.27 -14.01 -18.18
CA SER A 117 -7.04 -14.79 -19.38
C SER A 117 -7.38 -16.25 -19.04
N PRO A 118 -8.21 -16.91 -19.86
CA PRO A 118 -8.72 -18.25 -19.59
C PRO A 118 -7.63 -19.32 -19.49
#